data_AF-A0A3C0U7I7-F1
#
_entry.id   AF-A0A3C0U7I7-F1
#
_cell.length_a   1.000
_cell.length_b   1.000
_cell.length_c   1.000
_cell.angle_alpha   90.00
_cell.angle_beta   90.00
_cell.angle_gamma   90.00
#
_symmetry.space_group_name_H-M   'P 1'
#
loop_
_entity.id
_entity.type
_entity.pdbx_description
1 polymer ?
#
loop_
_entity_poly.entity_id
_entity_poly.type
_entity_poly.pdbx_seq_one_letter_code
_entity_poly.pdbx_strand_id
1 'polypeptide(L)'
;MNSFHMMLKELLKALYYMKNAVQEIGPPFRLRTWFHAARMRTLPLAFAVIALGSGLAYYHDKSSFKWSIFLLAVLTSCCYQVLSNYANDLGDGIKGTDADKQGEQRAVASGVISEKQMRNAVQFFTLLALSSGAFLSYLAFENVRLNVLFQSLNILAVWSARSYTLGKNPYAYWGGGDIFVFIFFGYVGVLGSAAIHTNAFYIL
;
A
#
# COMPACT_ATOMS: atom_id res chain seq x y z
N MET A 1 -42.02 28.17 22.23
CA MET A 1 -40.81 27.32 22.34
C MET A 1 -39.81 28.08 23.21
N ASN A 2 -39.53 27.61 24.43
CA ASN A 2 -38.79 28.39 25.45
C ASN A 2 -37.31 28.57 25.08
N SER A 3 -36.76 29.76 25.38
CA SER A 3 -35.35 30.16 25.15
C SER A 3 -34.33 29.09 25.57
N PHE A 4 -34.60 28.40 26.68
CA PHE A 4 -33.77 27.29 27.17
C PHE A 4 -33.64 26.10 26.20
N HIS A 5 -34.73 25.72 25.52
CA HIS A 5 -34.72 24.61 24.55
C HIS A 5 -33.89 24.94 23.30
N MET A 6 -33.90 26.21 22.90
CA MET A 6 -33.08 26.71 21.79
C MET A 6 -31.59 26.69 22.16
N MET A 7 -31.25 27.14 23.37
CA MET A 7 -29.87 27.11 23.89
C MET A 7 -29.31 25.68 23.97
N LEU A 8 -30.12 24.70 24.42
CA LEU A 8 -29.70 23.30 24.48
C LEU A 8 -29.42 22.71 23.08
N LYS A 9 -30.23 23.05 22.08
CA LYS A 9 -30.01 22.62 20.69
C LYS A 9 -28.70 23.17 20.13
N GLU A 10 -28.40 24.45 20.36
CA GLU A 10 -27.14 25.05 19.91
C GLU A 10 -25.93 24.44 20.63
N LEU A 11 -26.04 24.14 21.93
CA LEU A 11 -24.98 23.45 22.69
C LEU A 11 -24.71 22.05 22.14
N LEU A 12 -25.75 21.26 21.87
CA LEU A 12 -25.62 19.93 21.27
C LEU A 12 -24.99 19.99 19.88
N LYS A 13 -25.36 21.00 19.08
CA LYS A 13 -24.77 21.24 17.76
C LYS A 13 -23.28 21.61 17.88
N ALA A 14 -22.92 22.49 18.81
CA ALA A 14 -21.54 22.86 19.08
C ALA A 14 -20.69 21.66 19.56
N LEU A 15 -21.22 20.84 20.47
CA LEU A 15 -20.57 19.60 20.93
C LEU A 15 -20.37 18.61 19.78
N TYR A 16 -21.37 18.46 18.90
CA TYR A 16 -21.26 17.65 17.70
C TYR A 16 -20.17 18.15 16.75
N TYR A 17 -20.12 19.46 16.48
CA TYR A 17 -19.06 20.05 15.65
C TYR A 17 -17.67 19.91 16.29
N MET A 18 -17.54 20.13 17.60
CA MET A 18 -16.27 19.96 18.30
C MET A 18 -15.80 18.50 18.26
N LYS A 19 -16.69 17.52 18.47
CA LYS A 19 -16.33 16.10 18.37
C LYS A 19 -15.82 15.73 16.97
N ASN A 20 -16.48 16.22 15.93
CA ASN A 20 -16.07 15.98 14.55
C ASN A 20 -14.75 16.68 14.20
N ALA A 21 -14.55 17.92 14.66
CA ALA A 21 -13.31 18.66 14.46
C ALA A 21 -12.11 17.97 15.13
N VAL A 22 -12.28 17.44 16.35
CA VAL A 22 -11.23 16.70 17.05
C VAL A 22 -10.91 15.38 16.32
N GLN A 23 -11.92 14.66 15.83
CA GLN A 23 -11.71 13.46 15.01
C GLN A 23 -11.01 13.77 13.67
N GLU A 24 -11.30 14.93 13.05
CA GLU A 24 -10.63 15.35 11.81
C GLU A 24 -9.15 15.70 12.01
N ILE A 25 -8.81 16.43 13.07
CA ILE A 25 -7.43 16.85 13.36
C ILE A 25 -6.58 15.61 13.68
N GLY A 26 -7.14 14.63 14.39
CA GLY A 26 -6.46 13.42 14.79
C GLY A 26 -5.40 13.65 15.87
N PRO A 27 -4.85 12.58 16.45
CA PRO A 27 -3.74 12.69 17.40
C PRO A 27 -2.47 13.19 16.70
N PRO A 28 -1.49 13.72 17.47
CA PRO A 28 -0.19 14.14 16.93
C PRO A 28 0.56 12.96 16.32
N PHE A 29 1.43 13.24 15.35
CA PHE A 29 2.21 12.22 14.65
C PHE A 29 3.10 11.44 15.62
N ARG A 30 2.97 10.11 15.60
CA ARG A 30 3.81 9.19 16.38
C ARG A 30 4.39 8.13 15.46
N LEU A 31 5.71 8.20 15.24
CA LEU A 31 6.41 7.33 14.27
C LEU A 31 6.14 5.83 14.51
N ARG A 32 6.13 5.39 15.77
CA ARG A 32 5.83 3.99 16.15
C ARG A 32 4.45 3.53 15.67
N THR A 33 3.44 4.40 15.73
CA THR A 33 2.08 4.08 15.28
C THR A 33 2.03 3.88 13.77
N TRP A 34 2.72 4.74 13.01
CA TRP A 34 2.81 4.62 11.55
C TRP A 34 3.58 3.37 11.12
N PHE A 35 4.68 3.03 11.80
CA PHE A 35 5.38 1.76 11.55
C PHE A 35 4.53 0.52 11.85
N HIS A 36 3.71 0.58 12.90
CA HIS A 36 2.74 -0.49 13.18
C HIS A 36 1.68 -0.58 12.08
N ALA A 37 1.09 0.55 11.68
CA ALA A 37 0.09 0.59 10.59
C ALA A 37 0.67 0.12 9.25
N ALA A 38 1.96 0.35 9.01
CA ALA A 38 2.68 -0.14 7.83
C ALA A 38 2.92 -1.65 7.85
N ARG A 39 2.65 -2.30 8.99
CA ARG A 39 2.89 -3.72 9.28
C ARG A 39 4.29 -4.15 8.88
N MET A 40 5.30 -3.55 9.53
CA MET A 40 6.72 -3.83 9.24
C MET A 40 7.09 -5.32 9.18
N ARG A 41 6.34 -6.19 9.86
CA ARG A 41 6.51 -7.66 9.80
C ARG A 41 6.27 -8.26 8.41
N THR A 42 5.56 -7.58 7.50
CA THR A 42 5.33 -8.05 6.12
C THR A 42 6.39 -7.53 5.14
N LEU A 43 7.20 -6.53 5.50
CA LEU A 43 8.27 -6.02 4.64
C LEU A 43 9.38 -7.03 4.33
N PRO A 44 9.79 -7.93 5.25
CA PRO A 44 10.74 -8.99 4.94
C PRO A 44 10.28 -9.89 3.78
N LEU A 45 8.98 -10.13 3.65
CA LEU A 45 8.44 -10.91 2.52
C LEU A 45 8.64 -10.17 1.20
N ALA A 46 8.26 -8.88 1.15
CA ALA A 46 8.49 -8.03 0.00
C ALA A 46 9.97 -7.97 -0.41
N PHE A 47 10.88 -7.88 0.57
CA PHE A 47 12.32 -7.93 0.32
C PHE A 47 12.76 -9.30 -0.23
N ALA A 48 12.30 -10.40 0.38
CA ALA A 48 12.68 -11.75 -0.02
C ALA A 48 12.33 -12.04 -1.49
N VAL A 49 11.18 -11.55 -1.97
CA VAL A 49 10.77 -11.66 -3.38
C VAL A 49 11.76 -10.97 -4.32
N ILE A 50 12.15 -9.72 -4.01
CA ILE A 50 13.11 -8.97 -4.81
C ILE A 50 14.50 -9.61 -4.77
N ALA A 51 14.93 -10.04 -3.58
CA ALA A 51 16.21 -10.71 -3.38
C ALA A 51 16.30 -12.03 -4.15
N LEU A 52 15.23 -12.83 -4.13
CA LEU A 52 15.17 -14.10 -4.86
C LEU A 52 15.26 -13.89 -6.38
N GLY A 53 14.44 -13.00 -6.94
CA GLY A 53 14.47 -12.72 -8.38
C GLY A 53 15.80 -12.11 -8.84
N SER A 54 16.37 -11.21 -8.03
CA SER A 54 17.68 -10.62 -8.32
C SER A 54 18.81 -11.64 -8.20
N GLY A 55 18.72 -12.56 -7.24
CA GLY A 55 19.65 -13.68 -7.09
C GLY A 55 19.58 -14.66 -8.25
N LEU A 56 18.39 -14.93 -8.78
CA LEU A 56 18.19 -15.74 -10.00
C LEU A 56 18.88 -15.09 -11.21
N ALA A 57 18.68 -13.79 -11.42
CA ALA A 57 19.38 -13.06 -12.50
C ALA A 57 20.91 -13.14 -12.34
N TYR A 58 21.41 -12.90 -11.12
CA TYR A 58 22.84 -13.02 -10.82
C TYR A 58 23.40 -14.43 -11.03
N TYR A 59 22.63 -15.47 -10.68
CA TYR A 59 23.02 -16.86 -10.87
C TYR A 59 23.17 -17.21 -12.36
N HIS A 60 22.27 -16.73 -13.21
CA HIS A 60 22.34 -16.94 -14.66
C HIS A 60 23.44 -16.13 -15.33
N ASP A 61 23.60 -14.87 -14.96
CA ASP A 61 24.66 -13.99 -15.44
C ASP A 61 25.03 -12.98 -14.36
N LYS A 62 26.25 -13.11 -13.82
CA LYS A 62 26.75 -12.23 -12.76
C LYS A 62 26.83 -10.77 -13.18
N SER A 63 27.01 -10.49 -14.47
CA SER A 63 27.11 -9.13 -15.01
C SER A 63 25.76 -8.43 -15.14
N SER A 64 24.66 -9.19 -15.07
CA SER A 64 23.30 -8.64 -15.16
C SER A 64 22.88 -7.88 -13.90
N PHE A 65 23.40 -8.25 -12.72
CA PHE A 65 22.96 -7.65 -11.45
C PHE A 65 23.46 -6.22 -11.29
N LYS A 66 22.53 -5.29 -11.05
CA LYS A 66 22.84 -3.88 -10.81
C LYS A 66 22.31 -3.44 -9.44
N TRP A 67 23.19 -2.94 -8.58
CA TRP A 67 22.82 -2.45 -7.25
C TRP A 67 21.78 -1.32 -7.28
N SER A 68 21.89 -0.41 -8.25
CA SER A 68 20.92 0.69 -8.41
C SER A 68 19.51 0.17 -8.68
N ILE A 69 19.37 -0.81 -9.59
CA ILE A 69 18.11 -1.47 -9.93
C ILE A 69 17.58 -2.24 -8.72
N PHE A 70 18.44 -2.98 -8.02
CA PHE A 70 18.07 -3.75 -6.83
C PHE A 70 17.51 -2.84 -5.72
N LEU A 71 18.24 -1.78 -5.36
CA LEU A 71 17.83 -0.87 -4.28
C LEU A 71 16.53 -0.13 -4.64
N LEU A 72 16.37 0.27 -5.90
CA LEU A 72 15.15 0.90 -6.37
C LEU A 72 13.98 -0.09 -6.39
N ALA A 73 14.20 -1.36 -6.76
CA ALA A 73 13.19 -2.41 -6.68
C ALA A 73 12.74 -2.70 -5.24
N VAL A 74 13.68 -2.74 -4.28
CA VAL A 74 13.37 -2.86 -2.85
C VAL A 74 12.54 -1.65 -2.39
N LEU A 75 12.93 -0.43 -2.75
CA LEU A 75 12.18 0.78 -2.41
C LEU A 75 10.75 0.74 -2.97
N THR A 76 10.60 0.43 -4.26
CA THR A 76 9.30 0.32 -4.95
C THR A 76 8.42 -0.76 -4.30
N SER A 77 8.98 -1.94 -4.02
CA SER A 77 8.28 -3.04 -3.36
C SER A 77 7.83 -2.66 -1.95
N CYS A 78 8.69 -1.98 -1.17
CA CYS A 78 8.32 -1.42 0.13
C CYS A 78 7.16 -0.42 0.01
N CYS A 79 7.17 0.44 -1.01
CA CYS A 79 6.08 1.40 -1.24
C CYS A 79 4.75 0.69 -1.54
N TYR A 80 4.75 -0.36 -2.37
CA TYR A 80 3.54 -1.17 -2.61
C TYR A 80 3.04 -1.84 -1.33
N GLN A 81 3.94 -2.40 -0.52
CA GLN A 81 3.58 -3.08 0.71
C GLN A 81 2.96 -2.11 1.73
N VAL A 82 3.57 -0.94 1.92
CA VAL A 82 3.05 0.10 2.82
C VAL A 82 1.72 0.65 2.30
N LEU A 83 1.61 0.91 0.98
CA LEU A 83 0.37 1.35 0.35
C LEU A 83 -0.77 0.37 0.61
N SER A 84 -0.55 -0.92 0.37
CA SER A 84 -1.56 -1.96 0.61
C SER A 84 -1.97 -2.01 2.07
N ASN A 85 -1.01 -1.96 3.00
CA ASN A 85 -1.31 -2.00 4.44
C ASN A 85 -2.11 -0.78 4.90
N TYR A 86 -1.76 0.43 4.46
CA TYR A 86 -2.51 1.65 4.77
C TYR A 86 -3.89 1.70 4.11
N ALA A 87 -4.01 1.27 2.86
CA ALA A 87 -5.31 1.17 2.19
C ALA A 87 -6.24 0.19 2.92
N ASN A 88 -5.68 -0.92 3.39
CA ASN A 88 -6.38 -1.92 4.19
C ASN A 88 -6.84 -1.37 5.54
N ASP A 89 -5.98 -0.66 6.26
CA ASP A 89 -6.32 -0.02 7.53
C ASP A 89 -7.43 1.03 7.37
N LEU A 90 -7.31 1.87 6.34
CA LEU A 90 -8.33 2.88 6.00
C LEU A 90 -9.68 2.25 5.66
N GLY A 91 -9.68 1.25 4.77
CA GLY A 91 -10.91 0.62 4.28
C GLY A 91 -11.67 -0.11 5.40
N ASP A 92 -10.94 -0.83 6.26
CA ASP A 92 -11.53 -1.54 7.40
C ASP A 92 -11.98 -0.56 8.49
N GLY A 93 -11.22 0.51 8.73
CA GLY A 93 -11.55 1.56 9.69
C GLY A 93 -12.85 2.30 9.36
N ILE A 94 -13.09 2.62 8.08
CA ILE A 94 -14.33 3.27 7.63
C ILE A 94 -15.55 2.36 7.77
N LYS A 95 -15.40 1.06 7.49
CA LYS A 95 -16.51 0.10 7.50
C LYS A 95 -16.93 -0.34 8.90
N GLY A 96 -16.16 -0.01 9.93
CA GLY A 96 -16.43 -0.43 11.31
C GLY A 96 -16.36 -1.95 11.52
N THR A 97 -15.74 -2.69 10.59
CA THR A 97 -15.70 -4.16 10.60
C THR A 97 -14.86 -4.73 11.76
N ASP A 98 -14.07 -3.90 12.44
CA ASP A 98 -13.00 -4.32 13.34
C ASP A 98 -13.19 -3.91 14.81
N ALA A 99 -14.42 -3.62 15.26
CA ALA A 99 -14.67 -3.26 16.67
C ALA A 99 -14.32 -4.40 17.68
N ASP A 100 -14.44 -5.66 17.27
CA ASP A 100 -14.23 -6.87 18.12
C ASP A 100 -13.14 -7.83 17.57
N LYS A 101 -12.23 -7.36 16.71
CA LYS A 101 -11.23 -8.24 16.09
C LYS A 101 -10.14 -8.68 17.09
N GLN A 102 -9.87 -9.98 17.20
CA GLN A 102 -8.79 -10.55 18.02
C GLN A 102 -7.36 -10.44 17.40
N GLY A 103 -7.16 -9.53 16.44
CA GLY A 103 -5.88 -9.35 15.72
C GLY A 103 -5.18 -8.01 16.01
N GLU A 104 -4.16 -7.64 15.22
CA GLU A 104 -3.56 -6.29 15.29
C GLU A 104 -4.66 -5.23 15.10
N GLN A 105 -4.89 -4.41 16.12
CA GLN A 105 -5.87 -3.33 16.06
C GLN A 105 -5.54 -2.36 14.93
N ARG A 106 -6.55 -2.00 14.13
CA ARG A 106 -6.41 -1.03 13.05
C ARG A 106 -6.21 0.37 13.59
N ALA A 107 -5.26 1.10 13.03
CA ALA A 107 -4.87 2.41 13.52
C ALA A 107 -5.98 3.46 13.34
N VAL A 108 -6.74 3.38 12.24
CA VAL A 108 -7.91 4.23 11.99
C VAL A 108 -9.07 3.86 12.91
N ALA A 109 -9.37 2.56 13.05
CA ALA A 109 -10.49 2.11 13.90
C ALA A 109 -10.27 2.45 15.38
N SER A 110 -9.03 2.35 15.88
CA SER A 110 -8.70 2.70 17.26
C SER A 110 -8.51 4.20 17.48
N GLY A 111 -8.63 5.02 16.43
CA GLY A 111 -8.47 6.49 16.49
C GLY A 111 -7.05 6.98 16.74
N VAL A 112 -6.04 6.10 16.70
CA VAL A 112 -4.62 6.50 16.89
C VAL A 112 -4.01 7.13 15.63
N ILE A 113 -4.69 7.02 14.49
CA ILE A 113 -4.47 7.79 13.26
C ILE A 113 -5.86 8.21 12.76
N SER A 114 -6.06 9.49 12.41
CA SER A 114 -7.36 9.90 11.86
C SER A 114 -7.56 9.38 10.43
N GLU A 115 -8.83 9.23 10.02
CA GLU A 115 -9.17 8.83 8.66
C GLU A 115 -8.53 9.76 7.61
N LYS A 116 -8.53 11.07 7.87
CA LYS A 116 -7.92 12.08 7.01
C LYS A 116 -6.40 11.91 6.90
N GLN A 117 -5.72 11.68 8.02
CA GLN A 117 -4.28 11.41 8.03
C GLN A 117 -3.95 10.15 7.20
N MET A 118 -4.71 9.06 7.40
CA MET A 118 -4.49 7.81 6.68
C MET A 118 -4.81 7.95 5.18
N ARG A 119 -5.87 8.67 4.80
CA ARG A 119 -6.17 8.99 3.38
C ARG A 119 -5.02 9.72 2.70
N ASN A 120 -4.45 10.73 3.36
CA ASN A 120 -3.30 11.47 2.82
C ASN A 120 -2.08 10.56 2.67
N ALA A 121 -1.82 9.67 3.64
CA ALA A 121 -0.73 8.69 3.55
C ALA A 121 -0.93 7.70 2.40
N VAL A 122 -2.15 7.19 2.20
CA VAL A 122 -2.49 6.33 1.05
C VAL A 122 -2.24 7.06 -0.27
N GLN A 123 -2.63 8.33 -0.40
CA GLN A 123 -2.37 9.12 -1.61
C GLN A 123 -0.87 9.35 -1.82
N PHE A 124 -0.13 9.70 -0.78
CA PHE A 124 1.32 9.88 -0.84
C PHE A 124 2.02 8.60 -1.32
N PHE A 125 1.73 7.46 -0.70
CA PHE A 125 2.33 6.18 -1.09
C PHE A 125 1.84 5.69 -2.47
N THR A 126 0.65 6.09 -2.91
CA THR A 126 0.17 5.84 -4.29
C THR A 126 1.08 6.54 -5.29
N LEU A 127 1.33 7.85 -5.10
CA LEU A 127 2.19 8.62 -5.99
C LEU A 127 3.63 8.11 -5.93
N LEU A 128 4.16 7.85 -4.74
CA LEU A 128 5.51 7.36 -4.55
C LEU A 128 5.71 5.99 -5.22
N ALA A 129 4.76 5.07 -5.07
CA ALA A 129 4.80 3.76 -5.71
C ALA A 129 4.73 3.85 -7.25
N LEU A 130 3.82 4.68 -7.79
CA LEU A 130 3.72 4.90 -9.23
C LEU A 130 5.01 5.51 -9.79
N SER A 131 5.54 6.56 -9.16
CA SER A 131 6.75 7.24 -9.61
C SER A 131 7.99 6.35 -9.50
N SER A 132 8.19 5.65 -8.38
CA SER A 132 9.34 4.76 -8.19
C SER A 132 9.28 3.54 -9.12
N GLY A 133 8.11 2.91 -9.28
CA GLY A 133 7.91 1.81 -10.24
C GLY A 133 8.10 2.25 -11.68
N ALA A 134 7.62 3.45 -12.04
CA ALA A 134 7.80 3.98 -13.39
C ALA A 134 9.27 4.30 -13.69
N PHE A 135 9.98 4.89 -12.71
CA PHE A 135 11.40 5.18 -12.83
C PHE A 135 12.23 3.89 -12.91
N LEU A 136 11.89 2.88 -12.10
CA LEU A 136 12.52 1.56 -12.14
C LEU A 136 12.38 0.92 -13.53
N SER A 137 11.15 0.85 -14.05
CA SER A 137 10.86 0.28 -15.37
C SER A 137 11.64 1.00 -16.47
N TYR A 138 11.69 2.34 -16.42
CA TYR A 138 12.43 3.15 -17.37
C TYR A 138 13.94 2.87 -17.35
N LEU A 139 14.54 2.70 -16.16
CA LEU A 139 15.96 2.40 -16.03
C LEU A 139 16.32 0.95 -16.36
N ALA A 140 15.39 0.02 -16.10
CA ALA A 140 15.62 -1.41 -16.27
C ALA A 140 15.53 -1.86 -17.73
N PHE A 141 14.59 -1.30 -18.50
CA PHE A 141 14.25 -1.79 -19.83
C PHE A 141 14.55 -0.80 -20.94
N GLU A 142 15.49 -1.15 -21.81
CA GLU A 142 15.70 -0.46 -23.08
C GLU A 142 14.62 -0.84 -24.12
N ASN A 143 14.07 -2.06 -23.99
CA ASN A 143 13.01 -2.53 -24.87
C ASN A 143 11.68 -1.83 -24.52
N VAL A 144 11.15 -1.05 -25.47
CA VAL A 144 9.90 -0.30 -25.31
C VAL A 144 8.72 -1.21 -24.92
N ARG A 145 8.64 -2.43 -25.45
CA ARG A 145 7.54 -3.36 -25.13
C ARG A 145 7.60 -3.81 -23.67
N LEU A 146 8.79 -4.15 -23.18
CA LEU A 146 8.98 -4.55 -21.78
C LEU A 146 8.75 -3.36 -20.83
N ASN A 147 9.25 -2.18 -21.17
CA ASN A 147 8.97 -0.98 -20.39
C ASN A 147 7.45 -0.72 -20.31
N VAL A 148 6.73 -0.73 -21.43
CA VAL A 148 5.26 -0.55 -21.43
C VAL A 148 4.54 -1.63 -20.62
N LEU A 149 4.98 -2.90 -20.71
CA LEU A 149 4.43 -3.98 -19.91
C LEU A 149 4.62 -3.73 -18.41
N PHE A 150 5.83 -3.36 -17.98
CA PHE A 150 6.12 -3.12 -16.56
C PHE A 150 5.50 -1.83 -16.03
N GLN A 151 5.34 -0.80 -16.86
CA GLN A 151 4.52 0.37 -16.52
C GLN A 151 3.06 -0.02 -16.29
N SER A 152 2.52 -0.89 -17.15
CA SER A 152 1.16 -1.40 -16.99
C SER A 152 1.01 -2.22 -15.71
N LEU A 153 1.98 -3.11 -15.42
CA LEU A 153 2.03 -3.88 -14.19
C LEU A 153 2.17 -3.00 -12.94
N ASN A 154 2.94 -1.91 -13.00
CA ASN A 154 3.06 -0.93 -11.92
C ASN A 154 1.69 -0.29 -11.60
N ILE A 155 0.97 0.16 -12.62
CA ILE A 155 -0.38 0.72 -12.45
C ILE A 155 -1.33 -0.34 -11.86
N LEU A 156 -1.29 -1.57 -12.38
CA LEU A 156 -2.11 -2.68 -11.87
C LEU A 156 -1.76 -3.07 -10.44
N ALA A 157 -0.49 -3.04 -10.04
CA ALA A 157 -0.05 -3.31 -8.68
C ALA A 157 -0.56 -2.25 -7.70
N VAL A 158 -0.46 -0.96 -8.06
CA VAL A 158 -1.00 0.15 -7.25
C VAL A 158 -2.52 0.09 -7.16
N TRP A 159 -3.20 -0.20 -8.27
CA TRP A 159 -4.64 -0.43 -8.27
C TRP A 159 -5.01 -1.59 -7.35
N SER A 160 -4.35 -2.74 -7.48
CA SER A 160 -4.59 -3.94 -6.67
C SER A 160 -4.36 -3.65 -5.18
N ALA A 161 -3.27 -2.95 -4.82
CA ALA A 161 -2.95 -2.59 -3.45
C ALA A 161 -4.05 -1.73 -2.79
N ARG A 162 -4.70 -0.85 -3.56
CA ARG A 162 -5.79 -0.01 -3.06
C ARG A 162 -7.14 -0.75 -3.06
N SER A 163 -7.45 -1.45 -4.14
CA SER A 163 -8.75 -2.09 -4.38
C SER A 163 -8.97 -3.38 -3.58
N TYR A 164 -7.98 -3.83 -2.81
CA TYR A 164 -8.14 -4.96 -1.89
C TYR A 164 -9.28 -4.69 -0.89
N THR A 165 -9.32 -3.49 -0.28
CA THR A 165 -10.36 -3.11 0.70
C THR A 165 -11.10 -1.81 0.35
N LEU A 166 -10.48 -0.90 -0.42
CA LEU A 166 -11.07 0.39 -0.81
C LEU A 166 -11.87 0.27 -2.11
N GLY A 167 -13.06 0.87 -2.13
CA GLY A 167 -13.93 0.93 -3.30
C GLY A 167 -15.28 0.26 -3.09
N LYS A 168 -16.15 0.37 -4.11
CA LYS A 168 -17.53 -0.13 -4.04
C LYS A 168 -17.61 -1.66 -3.97
N ASN A 169 -16.63 -2.35 -4.52
CA ASN A 169 -16.59 -3.81 -4.54
C ASN A 169 -15.12 -4.27 -4.40
N PRO A 170 -14.61 -4.43 -3.17
CA PRO A 170 -13.21 -4.82 -2.95
C PRO A 170 -13.02 -6.33 -3.13
N TYR A 171 -11.97 -6.73 -3.85
CA TYR A 171 -11.80 -8.13 -4.22
C TYR A 171 -11.36 -9.04 -3.05
N ALA A 172 -10.98 -8.47 -1.90
CA ALA A 172 -10.79 -9.25 -0.67
C ALA A 172 -12.05 -10.05 -0.28
N TYR A 173 -13.24 -9.56 -0.64
CA TYR A 173 -14.51 -10.17 -0.26
C TYR A 173 -15.04 -11.20 -1.26
N TRP A 174 -14.35 -11.44 -2.39
CA TRP A 174 -14.76 -12.46 -3.37
C TRP A 174 -13.81 -13.67 -3.41
N GLY A 175 -12.92 -13.80 -2.41
CA GLY A 175 -11.96 -14.91 -2.33
C GLY A 175 -10.79 -14.82 -3.31
N GLY A 176 -10.62 -13.72 -4.04
CA GLY A 176 -9.55 -13.57 -5.03
C GLY A 176 -8.15 -13.34 -4.44
N GLY A 177 -8.04 -13.10 -3.13
CA GLY A 177 -6.79 -12.70 -2.46
C GLY A 177 -5.60 -13.61 -2.78
N ASP A 178 -5.78 -14.93 -2.68
CA ASP A 178 -4.70 -15.90 -2.90
C ASP A 178 -4.17 -15.88 -4.34
N ILE A 179 -5.05 -15.68 -5.32
CA ILE A 179 -4.67 -15.53 -6.74
C ILE A 179 -3.84 -14.27 -6.93
N PHE A 180 -4.25 -13.14 -6.33
CA PHE A 180 -3.50 -11.89 -6.41
C PHE A 180 -2.13 -12.02 -5.72
N VAL A 181 -2.05 -12.68 -4.57
CA VAL A 181 -0.77 -12.94 -3.89
C VAL A 181 0.13 -13.79 -4.77
N PHE A 182 -0.37 -14.89 -5.33
CA PHE A 182 0.40 -15.75 -6.23
C PHE A 182 0.93 -15.00 -7.46
N ILE A 183 0.08 -14.17 -8.09
CA ILE A 183 0.48 -13.40 -9.28
C ILE A 183 1.49 -12.31 -8.92
N PHE A 184 1.22 -11.46 -7.91
CA PHE A 184 2.04 -10.28 -7.63
C PHE A 184 3.28 -10.58 -6.79
N PHE A 185 3.21 -11.47 -5.80
CA PHE A 185 4.37 -11.84 -4.99
C PHE A 185 5.14 -13.03 -5.58
N GLY A 186 4.46 -13.95 -6.26
CA GLY A 186 5.09 -15.09 -6.94
C GLY A 186 5.58 -14.71 -8.33
N TYR A 187 4.68 -14.74 -9.32
CA TYR A 187 5.04 -14.67 -10.73
C TYR A 187 5.67 -13.33 -11.12
N VAL A 188 4.93 -12.22 -10.97
CA VAL A 188 5.39 -10.86 -11.28
C VAL A 188 6.50 -10.45 -10.32
N GLY A 189 6.37 -10.77 -9.04
CA GLY A 189 7.35 -10.40 -8.02
C GLY A 189 8.72 -11.01 -8.28
N VAL A 190 8.81 -12.33 -8.40
CA VAL A 190 10.09 -13.03 -8.55
C VAL A 190 10.61 -12.93 -9.99
N LEU A 191 9.80 -13.29 -11.00
CA LEU A 191 10.25 -13.26 -12.40
C LEU A 191 10.44 -11.84 -12.90
N GLY A 192 9.60 -10.90 -12.47
CA GLY A 192 9.78 -9.49 -12.79
C GLY A 192 11.04 -8.91 -12.16
N SER A 193 11.38 -9.31 -10.93
CA SER A 193 12.65 -8.92 -10.30
C SER A 193 13.87 -9.50 -11.00
N ALA A 194 13.77 -10.67 -11.62
CA ALA A 194 14.83 -11.17 -12.50
C ALA A 194 14.92 -10.35 -13.78
N ALA A 195 13.77 -10.07 -14.41
CA ALA A 195 13.69 -9.38 -15.69
C ALA A 195 14.23 -7.94 -15.67
N ILE A 196 14.06 -7.22 -14.56
CA ILE A 196 14.62 -5.86 -14.44
C ILE A 196 16.15 -5.82 -14.45
N HIS A 197 16.83 -6.94 -14.18
CA HIS A 197 18.30 -7.04 -14.30
C HIS A 197 18.74 -7.54 -15.67
N THR A 198 18.00 -8.49 -16.26
CA THR A 198 18.38 -9.14 -17.51
C THR A 198 17.86 -8.42 -18.76
N ASN A 199 16.99 -7.41 -18.62
CA ASN A 199 16.27 -6.75 -19.72
C ASN A 199 15.48 -7.77 -20.59
N ALA A 200 15.07 -8.88 -19.99
CA ALA A 200 14.35 -9.96 -20.64
C ALA A 200 13.33 -10.57 -19.67
N PHE A 201 12.08 -10.68 -20.11
CA PHE A 201 11.04 -11.36 -19.34
C PHE A 201 10.89 -12.78 -19.85
N TYR A 202 11.53 -13.73 -19.18
CA TYR A 202 11.40 -15.15 -19.50
C TYR A 202 10.05 -15.66 -18.96
N ILE A 203 9.12 -15.92 -19.87
CA ILE A 203 8.01 -16.83 -19.61
C ILE A 203 8.65 -18.23 -19.70
N LEU A 204 8.59 -19.01 -18.62
CA LEU A 204 9.04 -20.41 -18.63
C LEU A 204 8.44 -21.18 -19.81
#